data_AF-A0A2D7BYW6-F1
#
_entry.id   AF-A0A2D7BYW6-F1
#
_cell.length_a   1.000
_cell.length_b   1.000
_cell.length_c   1.000
_cell.angle_alpha   90.00
_cell.angle_beta   90.00
_cell.angle_gamma   90.00
#
_symmetry.space_group_name_H-M   'P 1'
#
loop_
_entity.id
_entity.type
_entity.pdbx_description
1 polymer ?
#
loop_
_entity_poly.entity_id
_entity_poly.type
_entity_poly.pdbx_seq_one_letter_code
_entity_poly.pdbx_strand_id
1 'polypeptide(L)'
;MSNILEFPSNTVAADALRNSLVRQIDDLDDIYDVLDALHLKMHELEKQCSEMELSYDQDLSRYADKVGTENVEVQFLGYTSRHIVSIDADGENFTLTIQEDMFNED
;
A
#
# COMPACT_ATOMS: atom_id res chain seq x y z
N MET A 1 41.45 -30.13 -43.84
CA MET A 1 42.15 -30.68 -42.68
C MET A 1 41.39 -30.31 -41.42
N SER A 2 41.07 -31.32 -40.62
CA SER A 2 40.58 -31.34 -39.23
C SER A 2 39.51 -30.32 -38.81
N ASN A 3 38.24 -30.76 -38.84
CA ASN A 3 37.17 -30.14 -38.07
C ASN A 3 37.29 -30.70 -36.64
N ILE A 4 37.90 -29.96 -35.72
CA ILE A 4 38.13 -30.41 -34.35
C ILE A 4 36.77 -30.33 -33.62
N LEU A 5 36.16 -31.50 -33.43
CA LEU A 5 35.06 -31.68 -32.49
C LEU A 5 35.65 -31.61 -31.08
N GLU A 6 35.64 -30.43 -30.46
CA GLU A 6 35.87 -30.32 -29.03
C GLU A 6 34.72 -31.03 -28.30
N PHE A 7 35.03 -32.16 -27.68
CA PHE A 7 34.13 -32.80 -26.73
C PHE A 7 33.86 -31.85 -25.57
N PRO A 8 32.63 -31.77 -25.03
CA PRO A 8 32.32 -30.90 -23.91
C PRO A 8 33.11 -31.41 -22.69
N SER A 9 34.31 -30.87 -22.52
CA SER A 9 35.11 -31.08 -21.33
C SER A 9 34.30 -30.53 -20.15
N ASN A 10 34.33 -31.24 -19.03
CA ASN A 10 33.63 -30.85 -17.80
C ASN A 10 33.91 -29.39 -17.39
N THR A 11 35.04 -28.84 -17.83
CA THR A 11 35.45 -27.44 -17.71
C THR A 11 34.55 -26.46 -18.49
N VAL A 12 34.22 -26.76 -19.75
CA VAL A 12 33.32 -25.92 -20.58
C VAL A 12 31.90 -25.91 -20.02
N ALA A 13 31.44 -27.05 -19.49
CA ALA A 13 30.15 -27.14 -18.81
C ALA A 13 30.14 -26.36 -17.48
N ALA A 14 31.24 -26.41 -16.72
CA ALA A 14 31.40 -25.63 -15.49
C ALA A 14 31.45 -24.12 -15.76
N ASP A 15 32.14 -23.67 -16.81
CA ASP A 15 32.19 -22.26 -17.19
C ASP A 15 30.84 -21.76 -17.73
N ALA A 16 30.11 -22.59 -18.49
CA ALA A 16 28.75 -22.27 -18.92
C ALA A 16 27.79 -22.15 -17.71
N LEU A 17 27.91 -23.04 -16.73
CA LEU A 17 27.12 -22.97 -15.50
C LEU A 17 27.49 -21.74 -14.67
N ARG A 18 28.77 -21.41 -14.56
CA ARG A 18 29.25 -20.20 -13.88
C ARG A 18 28.69 -18.94 -14.53
N ASN A 19 28.73 -18.86 -15.86
CA ASN A 19 28.18 -17.72 -16.59
C ASN A 19 26.65 -17.61 -16.42
N SER A 20 25.96 -18.74 -16.35
CA SER A 20 24.52 -18.77 -16.03
C SER A 20 24.24 -18.27 -14.61
N LEU A 21 25.05 -18.68 -13.63
CA LEU A 21 24.93 -18.20 -12.25
C LEU A 21 25.20 -16.70 -12.15
N VAL A 22 26.24 -16.19 -12.82
CA VAL A 22 26.52 -14.73 -12.83
C VAL A 22 25.35 -13.94 -13.40
N ARG A 23 24.77 -14.40 -14.52
CA ARG A 23 23.57 -13.76 -15.09
C ARG A 23 22.38 -13.80 -14.14
N GLN A 24 22.16 -14.92 -13.46
CA GLN A 24 21.09 -15.04 -12.49
C GLN A 24 21.29 -14.10 -11.29
N ILE A 25 22.54 -13.82 -10.91
CA ILE A 25 22.85 -12.83 -9.88
C ILE A 25 22.49 -11.43 -10.39
N ASP A 26 22.94 -11.05 -11.57
CA ASP A 26 22.64 -9.75 -12.17
C ASP A 26 21.12 -9.55 -12.34
N ASP A 27 20.41 -10.57 -12.84
CA ASP A 27 18.95 -10.55 -13.00
C ASP A 27 18.23 -10.41 -11.65
N LEU A 28 18.78 -11.01 -10.59
CA LEU A 28 18.21 -10.95 -9.25
C LEU A 28 18.41 -9.56 -8.62
N ASP A 29 19.58 -8.96 -8.81
CA ASP A 29 19.88 -7.60 -8.35
C ASP A 29 18.94 -6.58 -9.04
N ASP A 30 18.73 -6.68 -10.35
CA ASP A 30 17.78 -5.84 -11.09
C ASP A 30 16.35 -5.98 -10.55
N ILE A 31 15.92 -7.20 -10.20
CA ILE A 31 14.60 -7.44 -9.61
C ILE A 31 14.49 -6.80 -8.23
N TYR A 32 15.52 -6.90 -7.39
CA TYR A 32 15.53 -6.29 -6.08
C TYR A 32 15.48 -4.77 -6.14
N ASP A 33 16.22 -4.14 -7.07
CA ASP A 33 16.16 -2.69 -7.28
C ASP A 33 14.75 -2.21 -7.64
N VAL A 34 14.05 -2.96 -8.51
CA VAL A 34 12.66 -2.66 -8.87
C VAL A 34 11.72 -2.87 -7.69
N LEU A 35 11.93 -3.92 -6.90
CA LEU A 35 11.12 -4.22 -5.73
C LEU A 35 11.25 -3.11 -4.67
N ASP A 36 12.46 -2.64 -4.40
CA ASP A 36 12.70 -1.54 -3.46
C ASP A 36 12.05 -0.24 -3.94
N ALA A 37 12.13 0.07 -5.23
CA ALA A 37 11.44 1.22 -5.81
C ALA A 37 9.92 1.13 -5.67
N LEU A 38 9.35 -0.06 -5.84
CA LEU A 38 7.91 -0.31 -5.63
C LEU A 38 7.51 -0.19 -4.17
N HIS A 39 8.32 -0.69 -3.24
CA HIS A 39 8.08 -0.53 -1.81
C HIS A 39 8.09 0.93 -1.38
N LEU A 40 9.05 1.72 -1.87
CA LEU A 40 9.08 3.16 -1.62
C LEU A 40 7.81 3.84 -2.14
N LYS A 41 7.38 3.49 -3.34
CA LYS A 41 6.14 4.03 -3.93
C LYS A 41 4.89 3.61 -3.17
N MET A 42 4.83 2.36 -2.70
CA MET A 42 3.75 1.86 -1.87
C MET A 42 3.66 2.66 -0.57
N HIS A 43 4.79 2.87 0.11
CA HIS A 43 4.85 3.66 1.33
C HIS A 43 4.40 5.11 1.12
N GLU A 44 4.82 5.74 0.02
CA GLU A 44 4.39 7.09 -0.33
C GLU A 44 2.87 7.16 -0.60
N LEU A 45 2.31 6.15 -1.28
CA LEU A 45 0.87 6.07 -1.51
C LEU A 45 0.09 5.84 -0.20
N GLU A 46 0.59 5.00 0.69
CA GLU A 46 0.00 4.79 2.02
C GLU A 46 -0.06 6.11 2.79
N LYS A 47 1.04 6.86 2.79
CA LYS A 47 1.11 8.18 3.43
C LYS A 47 0.09 9.15 2.81
N GLN A 48 0.01 9.22 1.48
CA GLN A 48 -0.95 10.08 0.79
C GLN A 48 -2.41 9.70 1.11
N CYS A 49 -2.72 8.40 1.19
CA CYS A 49 -4.03 7.93 1.63
C CYS A 49 -4.33 8.37 3.06
N SER A 50 -3.40 8.18 4.00
CA SER A 50 -3.59 8.60 5.40
C SER A 50 -3.76 10.11 5.53
N GLU A 51 -3.00 10.91 4.78
CA GLU A 51 -3.15 12.37 4.74
C GLU A 51 -4.51 12.80 4.17
N MET A 52 -4.95 12.14 3.09
CA MET A 52 -6.26 12.40 2.47
C MET A 52 -7.41 12.04 3.40
N GLU A 53 -7.35 10.88 4.07
CA GLU A 53 -8.35 10.47 5.05
C GLU A 53 -8.42 11.46 6.22
N LEU A 54 -7.28 11.90 6.73
CA LEU A 54 -7.24 12.91 7.80
C LEU A 54 -7.84 14.25 7.36
N SER A 55 -7.50 14.71 6.16
CA SER A 55 -8.07 15.94 5.60
C SER A 55 -9.57 15.82 5.39
N TYR A 56 -10.02 14.65 4.91
CA TYR A 56 -11.43 14.35 4.71
C TYR A 56 -12.20 14.38 6.01
N ASP A 57 -11.68 13.75 7.07
CA ASP A 57 -12.28 13.77 8.40
C ASP A 57 -12.36 15.19 8.97
N GLN A 58 -11.33 16.01 8.79
CA GLN A 58 -11.33 17.41 9.22
C GLN A 58 -12.40 18.25 8.50
N ASP A 59 -12.53 18.07 7.19
CA ASP A 59 -13.51 18.80 6.39
C ASP A 59 -14.93 18.31 6.67
N LEU A 60 -15.10 17.01 6.93
CA LEU A 60 -16.38 16.44 7.35
C LEU A 60 -16.82 16.97 8.72
N SER A 61 -15.90 17.08 9.68
CA SER A 61 -16.18 17.70 10.98
C SER A 61 -16.62 19.17 10.82
N ARG A 62 -15.90 19.95 10.01
CA ARG A 62 -16.29 21.35 9.69
C ARG A 62 -17.63 21.45 8.97
N TYR A 63 -17.97 20.46 8.15
CA TYR A 63 -19.24 20.40 7.46
C TYR A 63 -20.38 20.08 8.43
N ALA A 64 -20.18 19.10 9.32
CA ALA A 64 -21.11 18.74 10.38
C ALA A 64 -21.39 19.93 11.32
N ASP A 65 -20.37 20.71 11.68
CA ASP A 65 -20.52 21.92 12.50
C ASP A 65 -21.39 23.00 11.85
N LYS A 66 -21.40 23.09 10.51
CA LYS A 66 -22.16 24.11 9.76
C LYS A 66 -23.60 23.69 9.47
N VAL A 67 -23.80 22.40 9.20
CA VAL A 67 -25.07 21.87 8.69
C VAL A 67 -25.89 21.22 9.82
N GLY A 68 -25.25 20.97 10.98
CA GLY A 68 -25.80 20.19 12.07
C GLY A 68 -25.56 18.71 11.80
N THR A 69 -25.12 17.96 12.83
CA THR A 69 -24.79 16.53 12.73
C THR A 69 -25.95 15.68 12.17
N GLU A 70 -27.19 16.15 12.34
CA GLU A 70 -28.44 15.54 11.85
C GLU A 70 -28.68 15.68 10.33
N ASN A 71 -27.99 16.60 9.65
CA ASN A 71 -28.18 16.89 8.22
C ASN A 71 -26.98 16.45 7.35
N VAL A 72 -26.03 15.70 7.91
CA VAL A 72 -24.87 15.20 7.15
C VAL A 72 -25.31 14.03 6.26
N GLU A 73 -25.02 14.14 4.96
CA GLU A 73 -25.39 13.12 3.99
C GLU A 73 -24.64 11.81 4.24
N VAL A 74 -25.36 10.69 4.27
CA VAL A 74 -24.82 9.34 4.55
C VAL A 74 -23.71 8.93 3.58
N GLN A 75 -23.71 9.49 2.36
CA GLN A 75 -22.68 9.22 1.35
C GLN A 75 -21.28 9.70 1.78
N PHE A 76 -21.21 10.77 2.58
CA PHE A 76 -19.93 11.28 3.09
C PHE A 76 -19.42 10.47 4.29
N LEU A 77 -20.33 9.82 5.01
CA LEU A 77 -19.99 8.93 6.12
C LEU A 77 -19.39 7.58 5.65
N GLY A 78 -19.50 7.24 4.37
CA GLY A 78 -18.92 6.01 3.82
C GLY A 78 -17.40 6.04 3.63
N TYR A 79 -16.78 7.22 3.66
CA TYR A 79 -15.35 7.41 3.41
C TYR A 79 -14.56 7.87 4.63
N THR A 80 -15.22 8.08 5.77
CA THR A 80 -14.53 8.41 7.03
C THR A 80 -13.88 7.14 7.56
N SER A 81 -12.58 7.16 7.83
CA SER A 81 -11.89 6.02 8.46
C SER A 81 -11.97 6.06 10.00
N ARG A 82 -12.37 7.21 10.59
CA ARG A 82 -12.33 7.46 12.04
C ARG A 82 -13.67 7.62 12.76
N HIS A 83 -14.79 7.70 12.05
CA HIS A 83 -16.10 7.83 12.69
C HIS A 83 -16.83 6.49 12.71
N ILE A 84 -17.13 5.95 13.90
CA ILE A 84 -18.09 4.86 13.99
C ILE A 84 -19.47 5.47 13.74
N VAL A 85 -20.05 5.13 12.59
CA VAL A 85 -21.46 5.37 12.33
C VAL A 85 -22.24 4.26 13.02
N SER A 86 -22.67 4.50 14.27
CA SER A 86 -23.66 3.62 14.90
C SER A 86 -25.05 4.06 14.43
N ILE A 87 -25.66 3.22 13.59
CA ILE A 87 -27.05 3.35 13.17
C ILE A 87 -27.90 2.67 14.24
N ASP A 88 -28.76 3.43 14.91
CA ASP A 88 -29.68 2.84 15.89
C ASP A 88 -30.72 1.96 15.18
N ALA A 89 -31.23 0.93 15.86
CA ALA A 89 -32.02 -0.15 15.24
C ALA A 89 -33.33 0.29 14.55
N ASP A 90 -33.77 1.54 14.78
CA ASP A 90 -34.95 2.17 14.16
C ASP A 90 -34.63 3.05 12.93
N GLY A 91 -33.35 3.22 12.55
CA GLY A 91 -32.92 3.94 11.34
C GLY A 91 -33.21 5.45 11.31
N GLU A 92 -33.76 6.02 12.39
CA GLU A 92 -34.14 7.44 12.49
C GLU A 92 -33.04 8.34 13.07
N ASN A 93 -32.08 7.79 13.83
CA ASN A 93 -31.03 8.58 14.48
C ASN A 93 -29.62 8.10 14.09
N PHE A 94 -28.79 9.03 13.59
CA PHE A 94 -27.37 8.81 13.33
C PHE A 94 -26.55 9.39 14.49
N THR A 95 -25.98 8.52 15.32
CA THR A 95 -25.06 8.97 16.37
C THR A 95 -23.64 8.86 15.82
N LEU A 96 -23.05 10.00 15.46
CA LEU A 96 -21.64 10.10 15.09
C LEU A 96 -20.81 10.02 16.38
N THR A 97 -20.22 8.87 16.65
CA THR A 97 -19.30 8.71 17.79
C THR A 97 -17.86 8.76 17.27
N ILE A 98 -17.16 9.83 17.61
CA ILE A 98 -15.71 9.93 17.38
C ILE A 98 -15.06 8.98 18.40
N GLN A 99 -14.32 7.96 17.96
CA GLN A 99 -13.52 7.17 18.89
C GLN A 99 -12.38 8.05 19.42
N GLU A 100 -12.49 8.49 20.68
CA GLU A 100 -11.42 9.21 21.38
C GLU A 100 -10.23 8.32 21.77
N ASP A 101 -10.29 7.00 21.55
CA ASP A 101 -9.31 6.03 22.06
C ASP A 101 -8.00 5.92 21.24
N MET A 102 -7.78 6.73 20.20
CA MET A 102 -6.51 6.73 19.43
C MET A 102 -5.57 7.89 19.75
N PHE A 103 -5.86 8.74 20.74
CA PHE A 103 -4.97 9.83 21.17
C PHE A 103 -4.04 9.48 22.34
N ASN A 104 -4.08 8.25 22.85
CA ASN A 104 -3.15 7.77 23.89
C ASN A 104 -2.41 6.51 23.43
N GLU A 105 -1.38 6.68 22.62
CA GLU A 105 -0.18 5.85 22.76
C GLU A 105 1.02 6.81 22.88
N ASP A 106 1.67 6.75 24.04
CA ASP A 106 3.00 7.30 24.34
C ASP A 106 4.06 6.82 23.33
#